data_AF-A0A7M7Q3N7-F1
#
_entry.id   AF-A0A7M7Q3N7-F1
#
_cell.length_a   1.000
_cell.length_b   1.000
_cell.length_c   1.000
_cell.angle_alpha   90.00
_cell.angle_beta   90.00
_cell.angle_gamma   90.00
#
_symmetry.space_group_name_H-M   'P 1'
#
loop_
_entity.id
_entity.type
_entity.pdbx_description
1 polymer ?
#
loop_
_entity_poly.entity_id
_entity_poly.type
_entity_poly.pdbx_seq_one_letter_code
_entity_poly.pdbx_strand_id
1 'polypeptide(L)'
;MMTEANEGKKLSDQDRMDYEKKMENFECPYTWELSSELKKDINMEWNLRDHEDVIPLMKLMRCIVHVYEYTKNNEDLQVILKLLSECDKVIIEIQESAHPEISIEAVQFILRSTKCFVFLHFKMEPELKQIFAETKSIDTFDKKQTSTIKACKSIAWSKYPGTKESIEFIREAIADNANCDLWYCILGKLLRYKRRTPLFYAEPDAEEIESFEKAYDIMKNPIYGVFLGKAYSEKKKHDESWEIFKRVLPNIPQNDTLLLIVALGFIQMKDFHNAKNCLDKVAKTSDSMYLHYKGLYLSKQGQYAESCLFFEEAIKDNNYQAEYNYIFAIQKSKNKDFNLTHYLLQMLDRYRNWSKDVLQNITLHLAYTYFKKDNNIEESLRYFLEAIEVNPDAACLKELYRPIFFCAWPQNSIYAILSKDVLPIVCRQPDRLDEVTVTRAIKISEYCNYHTQLM
;
A
#
# COMPACT_ATOMS: atom_id res chain seq x y z
N MET A 1 5.65 31.91 -56.72
CA MET A 1 4.83 32.74 -55.79
C MET A 1 3.43 32.14 -55.83
N MET A 2 2.83 31.57 -54.80
CA MET A 2 3.11 31.47 -53.37
C MET A 2 2.74 30.04 -52.96
N THR A 3 3.57 29.40 -52.15
CA THR A 3 3.20 28.26 -51.31
C THR A 3 3.43 28.73 -49.89
N GLU A 4 2.39 29.28 -49.27
CA GLU A 4 2.37 29.56 -47.84
C GLU A 4 2.29 28.22 -47.11
N ALA A 5 3.45 27.77 -46.63
CA ALA A 5 3.51 26.78 -45.57
C ALA A 5 3.06 27.47 -44.29
N ASN A 6 1.95 26.98 -43.75
CA ASN A 6 1.36 27.40 -42.49
C ASN A 6 2.31 27.01 -41.34
N GLU A 7 3.31 27.86 -41.06
CA GLU A 7 4.10 27.77 -39.83
C GLU A 7 3.19 28.17 -38.67
N GLY A 8 2.61 27.17 -38.01
CA GLY A 8 1.79 27.36 -36.81
C GLY A 8 2.53 28.23 -35.80
N LYS A 9 1.92 29.36 -35.46
CA LYS A 9 2.38 30.27 -34.40
C LYS A 9 2.67 29.44 -33.15
N LYS A 10 3.91 29.49 -32.65
CA LYS A 10 4.23 28.90 -31.34
C LYS A 10 3.57 29.76 -30.26
N LEU A 11 2.93 29.11 -29.27
CA LEU A 11 2.31 29.77 -28.13
C LEU A 11 3.27 30.77 -27.48
N SER A 12 2.88 32.03 -27.34
CA SER A 12 3.69 33.02 -26.63
C SER A 12 3.62 32.80 -25.11
N ASP A 13 4.58 33.35 -24.36
CA ASP A 13 4.56 33.26 -22.90
C ASP A 13 3.33 33.98 -22.29
N GLN A 14 2.83 35.02 -22.96
CA GLN A 14 1.60 35.71 -22.56
C GLN A 14 0.36 34.82 -22.79
N ASP A 15 0.27 34.15 -23.93
CA ASP A 15 -0.82 33.21 -24.22
C ASP A 15 -0.82 32.07 -23.20
N ARG A 16 0.37 31.59 -22.80
CA ARG A 16 0.52 30.57 -21.76
C ARG A 16 -0.05 31.04 -20.43
N MET A 17 0.35 32.22 -19.94
CA MET A 17 -0.14 32.77 -18.69
C MET A 17 -1.66 32.97 -18.69
N ASP A 18 -2.22 33.39 -19.83
CA ASP A 18 -3.66 33.57 -20.00
C ASP A 18 -4.43 32.24 -19.90
N TYR A 19 -3.88 31.16 -20.47
CA TYR A 19 -4.46 29.82 -20.30
C TYR A 19 -4.31 29.30 -18.88
N GLU A 20 -3.14 29.44 -18.24
CA GLU A 20 -2.93 29.01 -16.85
C GLU A 20 -3.95 29.66 -15.91
N LYS A 21 -4.21 30.96 -16.09
CA LYS A 21 -5.25 31.68 -15.33
C LYS A 21 -6.65 31.15 -15.61
N LYS A 22 -7.01 30.89 -16.88
CA LYS A 22 -8.34 30.35 -17.23
C LYS A 22 -8.57 28.93 -16.70
N MET A 23 -7.49 28.17 -16.49
CA MET A 23 -7.54 26.79 -16.02
C MET A 23 -7.32 26.66 -14.51
N GLU A 24 -7.21 27.76 -13.77
CA GLU A 24 -6.95 27.76 -12.32
C GLU A 24 -8.02 26.99 -11.53
N ASN A 25 -9.27 27.02 -12.00
CA ASN A 25 -10.40 26.34 -11.37
C ASN A 25 -10.68 24.93 -11.94
N PHE A 26 -9.79 24.41 -12.80
CA PHE A 26 -9.93 23.01 -13.24
C PHE A 26 -9.66 22.08 -12.07
N GLU A 27 -10.35 20.94 -11.98
CA GLU A 27 -10.08 19.92 -10.97
C GLU A 27 -9.34 18.74 -11.61
N CYS A 28 -8.01 18.73 -11.46
CA CYS A 28 -7.15 17.65 -11.96
C CYS A 28 -5.81 17.63 -11.19
N PRO A 29 -4.93 16.63 -11.40
CA PRO A 29 -3.65 16.53 -10.69
C PRO A 29 -2.77 17.80 -10.68
N TYR A 30 -2.87 18.67 -11.70
CA TYR A 30 -2.10 19.90 -11.79
C TYR A 30 -2.57 21.01 -10.84
N THR A 31 -3.83 20.99 -10.43
CA THR A 31 -4.46 21.97 -9.53
C THR A 31 -4.71 21.39 -8.12
N TRP A 32 -4.50 20.10 -7.93
CA TRP A 32 -4.67 19.41 -6.65
C TRP A 32 -3.46 19.49 -5.71
N GLU A 33 -2.45 20.29 -6.06
CA GLU A 33 -1.26 20.53 -5.24
C GLU A 33 -0.53 19.23 -4.82
N LEU A 34 -0.52 18.22 -5.70
CA LEU A 34 0.18 16.96 -5.45
C LEU A 34 1.68 17.22 -5.30
N SER A 35 2.21 17.11 -4.08
CA SER A 35 3.61 17.44 -3.78
C SER A 35 4.57 16.36 -4.28
N SER A 36 5.50 16.74 -5.16
CA SER A 36 6.54 15.85 -5.72
C SER A 36 7.69 15.53 -4.75
N GLU A 37 7.84 16.30 -3.67
CA GLU A 37 8.90 16.14 -2.67
C GLU A 37 8.72 14.87 -1.82
N LEU A 38 7.49 14.36 -1.73
CA LEU A 38 7.15 13.10 -1.06
C LEU A 38 7.64 11.84 -1.80
N LYS A 39 8.27 11.97 -2.98
CA LYS A 39 8.79 10.84 -3.77
C LYS A 39 9.98 10.12 -3.11
N LYS A 40 10.72 10.78 -2.20
CA LYS A 40 12.03 10.28 -1.73
C LYS A 40 11.99 9.06 -0.81
N ASP A 41 10.85 8.74 -0.18
CA ASP A 41 10.72 7.59 0.71
C ASP A 41 10.02 6.37 0.09
N ILE A 42 9.70 6.41 -1.22
CA ILE A 42 9.04 5.29 -1.89
C ILE A 42 10.10 4.27 -2.33
N ASN A 43 10.67 3.54 -1.36
CA ASN A 43 11.34 2.29 -1.66
C ASN A 43 10.45 1.10 -1.29
N MET A 44 9.93 0.51 -2.38
CA MET A 44 9.67 -0.92 -2.60
C MET A 44 8.61 -1.67 -1.77
N GLU A 45 7.96 -1.08 -0.76
CA GLU A 45 6.74 -1.71 -0.20
C GLU A 45 5.47 -1.34 -0.98
N TRP A 46 5.50 -0.22 -1.70
CA TRP A 46 4.66 -0.01 -2.87
C TRP A 46 5.17 -0.89 -3.99
N ASN A 47 4.91 -2.19 -3.87
CA ASN A 47 4.84 -3.00 -5.04
C ASN A 47 3.84 -2.29 -5.96
N LEU A 48 4.29 -1.95 -7.18
CA LEU A 48 3.53 -1.52 -8.34
C LEU A 48 2.48 -2.58 -8.79
N ARG A 49 1.93 -3.28 -7.82
CA ARG A 49 1.15 -4.51 -7.83
C ARG A 49 0.09 -4.46 -6.73
N ASP A 50 -0.42 -3.26 -6.41
CA ASP A 50 -1.84 -3.17 -6.12
C ASP A 50 -2.56 -3.47 -7.45
N HIS A 51 -2.46 -4.74 -7.88
CA HIS A 51 -3.01 -5.34 -9.09
C HIS A 51 -4.55 -5.37 -9.03
N GLU A 52 -5.12 -4.47 -8.24
CA GLU A 52 -6.52 -4.19 -8.08
C GLU A 52 -6.96 -3.16 -9.14
N ASP A 53 -6.37 -3.23 -10.34
CA ASP A 53 -6.86 -2.64 -11.60
C ASP A 53 -8.25 -3.18 -11.99
N VAL A 54 -8.85 -4.01 -11.13
CA VAL A 54 -10.21 -4.53 -11.22
C VAL A 54 -11.28 -3.45 -11.04
N ILE A 55 -10.92 -2.27 -10.49
CA ILE A 55 -11.81 -1.12 -10.40
C ILE A 55 -11.39 -0.10 -11.48
N PRO A 56 -12.15 0.05 -12.59
CA PRO A 56 -11.78 0.91 -13.70
C PRO A 56 -11.50 2.37 -13.33
N LEU A 57 -12.27 2.94 -12.39
CA LEU A 57 -12.04 4.32 -11.92
C LEU A 57 -10.67 4.49 -11.23
N MET A 58 -10.24 3.50 -10.44
CA MET A 58 -8.93 3.52 -9.80
C MET A 58 -7.81 3.39 -10.84
N LYS A 59 -7.97 2.49 -11.82
CA LYS A 59 -7.04 2.31 -12.95
C LYS A 59 -6.89 3.62 -13.73
N LEU A 60 -8.00 4.28 -14.07
CA LEU A 60 -7.98 5.57 -14.77
C LEU A 60 -7.21 6.64 -13.97
N MET A 61 -7.51 6.79 -12.68
CA MET A 61 -6.85 7.81 -11.87
C MET A 61 -5.35 7.53 -11.70
N ARG A 62 -4.93 6.27 -11.61
CA ARG A 62 -3.49 5.92 -11.64
C ARG A 62 -2.84 6.37 -12.96
N CYS A 63 -3.49 6.09 -14.09
CA CYS A 63 -3.01 6.53 -15.40
C CYS A 63 -2.92 8.06 -15.50
N ILE A 64 -3.93 8.80 -15.02
CA ILE A 64 -3.93 10.27 -15.02
C ILE A 64 -2.79 10.82 -14.13
N VAL A 65 -2.56 10.24 -12.96
CA VAL A 65 -1.43 10.67 -12.11
C VAL A 65 -0.08 10.35 -12.78
N HIS A 66 0.04 9.23 -13.51
CA HIS A 66 1.24 8.96 -14.30
C HIS A 66 1.44 9.98 -15.42
N VAL A 67 0.39 10.38 -16.14
CA VAL A 67 0.46 11.45 -17.14
C VAL A 67 1.00 12.74 -16.52
N TYR A 68 0.47 13.14 -15.38
CA TYR A 68 0.95 14.30 -14.61
C TYR A 68 2.43 14.21 -14.25
N GLU A 69 2.87 13.08 -13.69
CA GLU A 69 4.25 12.86 -13.28
C GLU A 69 5.23 12.88 -14.45
N TYR A 70 4.88 12.20 -15.55
CA TYR A 70 5.72 12.11 -16.73
C TYR A 70 5.85 13.48 -17.42
N THR A 71 4.76 14.24 -17.46
CA THR A 71 4.79 15.62 -17.98
C THR A 71 5.67 16.51 -17.11
N LYS A 72 5.55 16.47 -15.77
CA LYS A 72 6.42 17.26 -14.87
C LYS A 72 7.89 16.88 -14.98
N ASN A 73 8.20 15.61 -15.26
CA ASN A 73 9.56 15.13 -15.44
C ASN A 73 10.12 15.38 -16.87
N ASN A 74 9.36 16.02 -17.76
CA ASN A 74 9.72 16.24 -19.16
C ASN A 74 10.06 14.95 -19.92
N GLU A 75 9.31 13.89 -19.66
CA GLU A 75 9.39 12.64 -20.42
C GLU A 75 8.94 12.83 -21.88
N ASP A 76 9.25 11.85 -22.74
CA ASP A 76 8.90 11.88 -24.17
C ASP A 76 7.38 12.03 -24.40
N LEU A 77 6.99 12.99 -25.23
CA LEU A 77 5.60 13.29 -25.58
C LEU A 77 4.86 12.05 -26.10
N GLN A 78 5.49 11.18 -26.88
CA GLN A 78 4.86 9.96 -27.41
C GLN A 78 4.47 8.99 -26.30
N VAL A 79 5.27 8.90 -25.23
CA VAL A 79 4.94 8.09 -24.05
C VAL A 79 3.71 8.66 -23.35
N ILE A 80 3.65 9.99 -23.21
CA ILE A 80 2.52 10.69 -22.58
C ILE A 80 1.24 10.57 -23.41
N LEU A 81 1.32 10.74 -24.73
CA LEU A 81 0.18 10.55 -25.65
C LEU A 81 -0.35 9.12 -25.61
N LYS A 82 0.53 8.12 -25.50
CA LYS A 82 0.13 6.72 -25.31
C LYS A 82 -0.64 6.54 -23.99
N LEU A 83 -0.16 7.11 -22.88
CA LEU A 83 -0.87 7.08 -21.60
C LEU A 83 -2.24 7.76 -21.66
N LEU A 84 -2.35 8.90 -22.35
CA LEU A 84 -3.62 9.57 -22.59
C LEU A 84 -4.59 8.70 -23.41
N SER A 85 -4.10 7.99 -24.42
CA SER A 85 -4.91 7.04 -25.19
C SER A 85 -5.40 5.87 -24.34
N GLU A 86 -4.57 5.36 -23.41
CA GLU A 86 -5.04 4.36 -22.45
C GLU A 86 -6.11 4.93 -21.50
N CYS A 87 -6.01 6.19 -21.08
CA CYS A 87 -7.05 6.83 -20.27
C CYS A 87 -8.39 6.87 -21.04
N ASP A 88 -8.38 7.21 -22.32
CA ASP A 88 -9.59 7.22 -23.15
C ASP A 88 -10.24 5.83 -23.23
N LYS A 89 -9.44 4.75 -23.35
CA LYS A 89 -9.94 3.37 -23.33
C LYS A 89 -10.60 3.01 -22.00
N VAL A 90 -9.99 3.39 -20.87
CA VAL A 90 -10.55 3.10 -19.55
C VAL A 90 -11.83 3.91 -19.30
N ILE A 91 -11.98 5.11 -19.86
CA ILE A 91 -13.26 5.85 -19.81
C ILE A 91 -14.37 5.06 -20.50
N ILE A 92 -14.09 4.40 -21.63
CA ILE A 92 -15.07 3.54 -22.30
C ILE A 92 -15.45 2.37 -21.38
N GLU A 93 -14.48 1.72 -20.73
CA GLU A 93 -14.75 0.65 -19.74
C GLU A 93 -15.67 1.15 -18.60
N ILE A 94 -15.44 2.37 -18.09
CA ILE A 94 -16.28 2.97 -17.04
C ILE A 94 -17.69 3.26 -17.57
N GLN A 95 -17.81 3.79 -18.79
CA GLN A 95 -19.11 4.06 -19.43
C GLN A 95 -19.92 2.78 -19.62
N GLU A 96 -19.28 1.71 -20.08
CA GLU A 96 -19.92 0.40 -20.29
C GLU A 96 -20.38 -0.22 -18.97
N SER A 97 -19.64 -0.01 -17.87
CA SER A 97 -20.07 -0.46 -16.54
C SER A 97 -21.34 0.24 -16.03
N ALA A 98 -21.64 1.43 -16.55
CA ALA A 98 -22.84 2.21 -16.27
C ALA A 98 -23.17 2.38 -14.78
N HIS A 99 -22.16 2.53 -13.91
CA HIS A 99 -22.37 2.66 -12.47
C HIS A 99 -23.27 3.87 -12.14
N PRO A 100 -24.43 3.68 -11.50
CA PRO A 100 -25.47 4.71 -11.39
C PRO A 100 -25.02 5.93 -10.58
N GLU A 101 -24.11 5.74 -9.62
CA GLU A 101 -23.66 6.79 -8.70
C GLU A 101 -22.37 7.50 -9.12
N ILE A 102 -21.73 7.07 -10.21
CA ILE A 102 -20.51 7.71 -10.74
C ILE A 102 -20.91 8.61 -11.92
N SER A 103 -20.41 9.85 -11.95
CA SER A 103 -20.64 10.73 -13.11
C SER A 103 -19.53 10.56 -14.15
N ILE A 104 -19.92 10.12 -15.34
CA ILE A 104 -19.02 10.04 -16.50
C ILE A 104 -18.57 11.43 -16.93
N GLU A 105 -19.45 12.42 -16.84
CA GLU A 105 -19.16 13.81 -17.20
C GLU A 105 -18.04 14.38 -16.32
N ALA A 106 -18.09 14.11 -15.01
CA ALA A 106 -17.03 14.50 -14.07
C ALA A 106 -15.71 13.79 -14.37
N VAL A 107 -15.74 12.50 -14.69
CA VAL A 107 -14.55 11.73 -15.07
C VAL A 107 -13.92 12.27 -16.37
N GLN A 108 -14.74 12.54 -17.38
CA GLN A 108 -14.29 13.14 -18.64
C GLN A 108 -13.73 14.54 -18.43
N PHE A 109 -14.34 15.34 -17.56
CA PHE A 109 -13.84 16.66 -17.20
C PHE A 109 -12.42 16.60 -16.65
N ILE A 110 -12.13 15.72 -15.68
CA ILE A 110 -10.78 15.55 -15.11
C ILE A 110 -9.75 15.19 -16.20
N LEU A 111 -10.09 14.28 -17.12
CA LEU A 111 -9.19 13.89 -18.21
C LEU A 111 -8.97 15.05 -19.20
N ARG A 112 -10.03 15.77 -19.59
CA ARG A 112 -9.91 16.94 -20.49
C ARG A 112 -9.08 18.04 -19.86
N SER A 113 -9.31 18.36 -18.59
CA SER A 113 -8.50 19.30 -17.83
C SER A 113 -7.02 18.89 -17.81
N THR A 114 -6.75 17.61 -17.57
CA THR A 114 -5.39 17.03 -17.62
C THR A 114 -4.77 17.20 -19.01
N LYS A 115 -5.51 16.88 -20.09
CA LYS A 115 -5.08 17.07 -21.49
C LYS A 115 -4.74 18.53 -21.78
N CYS A 116 -5.51 19.49 -21.29
CA CYS A 116 -5.21 20.91 -21.44
C CYS A 116 -3.84 21.28 -20.85
N PHE A 117 -3.53 20.84 -19.62
CA PHE A 117 -2.21 21.10 -19.02
C PHE A 117 -1.06 20.42 -19.78
N VAL A 118 -1.26 19.20 -20.28
CA VAL A 118 -0.27 18.50 -21.11
C VAL A 118 0.00 19.28 -22.41
N PHE A 119 -1.06 19.63 -23.15
CA PHE A 119 -0.92 20.35 -24.42
C PHE A 119 -0.34 21.75 -24.24
N LEU A 120 -0.67 22.41 -23.13
CA LEU A 120 -0.02 23.66 -22.76
C LEU A 120 1.48 23.49 -22.52
N HIS A 121 1.88 22.47 -21.75
CA HIS A 121 3.29 22.16 -21.44
C HIS A 121 4.12 21.90 -22.71
N PHE A 122 3.56 21.14 -23.66
CA PHE A 122 4.22 20.80 -24.92
C PHE A 122 3.95 21.77 -26.08
N LYS A 123 3.26 22.90 -25.81
CA LYS A 123 2.96 23.95 -26.80
C LYS A 123 2.15 23.47 -28.01
N MET A 124 1.23 22.54 -27.79
CA MET A 124 0.30 21.99 -28.79
C MET A 124 -0.98 22.85 -28.86
N GLU A 125 -0.87 24.02 -29.50
CA GLU A 125 -1.94 25.04 -29.51
C GLU A 125 -3.28 24.58 -30.15
N PRO A 126 -3.29 23.90 -31.32
CA PRO A 126 -4.55 23.47 -31.94
C PRO A 126 -5.34 22.51 -31.03
N GLU A 127 -4.67 21.52 -30.46
CA GLU A 127 -5.24 20.52 -29.57
C GLU A 127 -5.69 21.15 -28.25
N LEU A 128 -4.90 22.08 -27.69
CA LEU A 128 -5.27 22.84 -26.50
C LEU A 128 -6.58 23.61 -26.73
N LYS A 129 -6.69 24.38 -27.83
CA LYS A 129 -7.89 25.18 -28.13
C LYS A 129 -9.13 24.31 -28.25
N GLN A 130 -9.01 23.17 -28.93
CA GLN A 130 -10.11 22.24 -29.11
C GLN A 130 -10.59 21.69 -27.76
N ILE A 131 -9.70 21.06 -26.98
CA ILE A 131 -10.08 20.43 -25.71
C ILE A 131 -10.53 21.46 -24.67
N PHE A 132 -9.90 22.65 -24.65
CA PHE A 132 -10.32 23.73 -23.75
C PHE A 132 -11.76 24.18 -24.03
N ALA A 133 -12.16 24.31 -25.30
CA ALA A 133 -13.53 24.66 -25.66
C ALA A 133 -14.56 23.57 -25.29
N GLU A 134 -14.15 22.30 -25.30
CA GLU A 134 -14.99 21.16 -24.90
C GLU A 134 -15.09 20.99 -23.36
N THR A 135 -14.24 21.68 -22.61
CA THR A 135 -14.18 21.60 -21.14
C THR A 135 -15.13 22.63 -20.53
N LYS A 136 -16.25 22.16 -19.98
CA LYS A 136 -17.28 23.00 -19.32
C LYS A 136 -16.83 23.47 -17.92
N SER A 137 -17.37 24.58 -17.44
CA SER A 137 -17.11 25.05 -16.06
C SER A 137 -17.68 24.10 -15.01
N ILE A 138 -16.93 23.92 -13.92
CA ILE A 138 -17.32 23.15 -12.74
C ILE A 138 -18.47 23.79 -11.95
N ASP A 139 -18.71 25.11 -12.11
CA ASP A 139 -19.75 25.85 -11.36
C ASP A 139 -21.17 25.31 -11.57
N THR A 140 -21.36 24.50 -12.61
CA THR A 140 -22.65 23.88 -12.97
C THR A 140 -22.83 22.47 -12.43
N PHE A 141 -21.85 21.94 -11.67
CA PHE A 141 -21.83 20.54 -11.28
C PHE A 141 -22.78 20.28 -10.12
N ASP A 142 -23.56 19.20 -10.23
CA ASP A 142 -24.41 18.70 -9.16
C ASP A 142 -23.58 17.92 -8.11
N LYS A 143 -24.24 17.50 -7.03
CA LYS A 143 -23.59 16.75 -5.94
C LYS A 143 -22.96 15.43 -6.39
N LYS A 144 -23.53 14.75 -7.40
CA LYS A 144 -23.00 13.49 -7.91
C LYS A 144 -21.69 13.74 -8.65
N GLN A 145 -21.64 14.80 -9.44
CA GLN A 145 -20.45 15.24 -10.16
C GLN A 145 -19.35 15.72 -9.20
N THR A 146 -19.67 16.56 -8.21
CA THR A 146 -18.70 17.00 -7.20
C THR A 146 -18.18 15.84 -6.35
N SER A 147 -19.07 14.92 -5.95
CA SER A 147 -18.70 13.68 -5.25
C SER A 147 -17.69 12.84 -6.06
N THR A 148 -17.94 12.68 -7.36
CA THR A 148 -17.04 11.95 -8.27
C THR A 148 -15.66 12.61 -8.37
N ILE A 149 -15.61 13.95 -8.47
CA ILE A 149 -14.33 14.68 -8.49
C ILE A 149 -13.56 14.47 -7.17
N LYS A 150 -14.22 14.67 -6.03
CA LYS A 150 -13.61 14.52 -4.70
C LYS A 150 -13.00 13.14 -4.51
N ALA A 151 -13.70 12.10 -4.93
CA ALA A 151 -13.16 10.76 -4.82
C ALA A 151 -12.04 10.47 -5.83
N CYS A 152 -12.10 10.99 -7.06
CA CYS A 152 -10.96 10.93 -7.97
C CYS A 152 -9.72 11.61 -7.37
N LYS A 153 -9.91 12.77 -6.72
CA LYS A 153 -8.87 13.47 -5.97
C LYS A 153 -8.33 12.62 -4.82
N SER A 154 -9.19 11.96 -4.07
CA SER A 154 -8.80 10.97 -3.05
C SER A 154 -7.89 9.87 -3.62
N ILE A 155 -8.29 9.24 -4.73
CA ILE A 155 -7.50 8.17 -5.38
C ILE A 155 -6.15 8.71 -5.88
N ALA A 156 -6.09 9.94 -6.38
CA ALA A 156 -4.83 10.54 -6.80
C ALA A 156 -3.87 10.75 -5.61
N TRP A 157 -4.40 11.27 -4.49
CA TRP A 157 -3.63 11.44 -3.25
C TRP A 157 -3.17 10.12 -2.63
N SER A 158 -3.92 9.03 -2.82
CA SER A 158 -3.55 7.72 -2.29
C SER A 158 -2.25 7.16 -2.87
N LYS A 159 -1.77 7.68 -4.01
CA LYS A 159 -0.46 7.31 -4.59
C LYS A 159 0.71 7.91 -3.81
N TYR A 160 0.46 8.98 -3.08
CA TYR A 160 1.46 9.67 -2.28
C TYR A 160 1.33 9.23 -0.81
N PRO A 161 2.34 9.48 0.03
CA PRO A 161 2.25 9.29 1.48
C PRO A 161 1.08 10.01 2.17
N GLY A 162 0.37 10.92 1.48
CA GLY A 162 -0.81 11.68 1.92
C GLY A 162 -2.07 10.84 2.15
N THR A 163 -1.98 9.85 3.03
CA THR A 163 -3.11 8.98 3.40
C THR A 163 -4.23 9.75 4.09
N LYS A 164 -3.86 10.83 4.81
CA LYS A 164 -4.82 11.67 5.53
C LYS A 164 -5.72 12.43 4.57
N GLU A 165 -5.12 13.13 3.62
CA GLU A 165 -5.79 13.91 2.58
C GLU A 165 -6.68 13.01 1.73
N SER A 166 -6.16 11.83 1.35
CA SER A 166 -6.94 10.83 0.62
C SER A 166 -8.20 10.39 1.38
N ILE A 167 -8.08 10.12 2.69
CA ILE A 167 -9.23 9.75 3.55
C ILE A 167 -10.21 10.91 3.74
N GLU A 168 -9.74 12.15 3.86
CA GLU A 168 -10.60 13.32 3.99
C GLU A 168 -11.43 13.53 2.71
N PHE A 169 -10.80 13.51 1.54
CA PHE A 169 -11.51 13.68 0.27
C PHE A 169 -12.53 12.57 -0.02
N ILE A 170 -12.26 11.31 0.34
CA ILE A 170 -13.25 10.24 0.13
C ILE A 170 -14.43 10.38 1.10
N ARG A 171 -14.21 10.87 2.32
CA ARG A 171 -15.29 11.15 3.27
C ARG A 171 -16.17 12.30 2.78
N GLU A 172 -15.58 13.34 2.20
CA GLU A 172 -16.35 14.41 1.56
C GLU A 172 -17.15 13.90 0.35
N ALA A 173 -16.58 13.00 -0.45
CA ALA A 173 -17.31 12.37 -1.55
C ALA A 173 -18.51 11.56 -1.06
N ILE A 174 -18.36 10.81 0.04
CA ILE A 174 -19.45 10.08 0.72
C ILE A 174 -20.51 11.04 1.26
N ALA A 175 -20.11 12.19 1.82
CA ALA A 175 -21.04 13.19 2.33
C ALA A 175 -21.90 13.81 1.21
N ASP A 176 -21.31 13.99 0.01
CA ASP A 176 -22.03 14.49 -1.16
C ASP A 176 -22.91 13.41 -1.83
N ASN A 177 -22.46 12.14 -1.83
CA ASN A 177 -23.20 11.00 -2.36
C ASN A 177 -23.01 9.73 -1.51
N ALA A 178 -23.87 9.56 -0.51
CA ALA A 178 -23.82 8.44 0.43
C ALA A 178 -24.37 7.12 -0.14
N ASN A 179 -24.93 7.11 -1.35
CA ASN A 179 -25.45 5.89 -1.97
C ASN A 179 -24.40 5.19 -2.85
N CYS A 180 -23.23 5.80 -3.06
CA CYS A 180 -22.18 5.22 -3.89
C CYS A 180 -21.36 4.18 -3.10
N ASP A 181 -21.61 2.90 -3.37
CA ASP A 181 -20.90 1.75 -2.81
C ASP A 181 -19.37 1.83 -3.02
N LEU A 182 -18.93 2.28 -4.20
CA LEU A 182 -17.51 2.39 -4.51
C LEU A 182 -16.76 3.32 -3.55
N TRP A 183 -17.37 4.41 -3.08
CA TRP A 183 -16.71 5.31 -2.13
C TRP A 183 -16.40 4.65 -0.80
N TYR A 184 -17.33 3.84 -0.29
CA TYR A 184 -17.09 3.06 0.91
C TYR A 184 -16.03 1.98 0.70
N CYS A 185 -16.00 1.33 -0.47
CA CYS A 185 -14.94 0.39 -0.81
C CYS A 185 -13.56 1.07 -0.83
N ILE A 186 -13.46 2.26 -1.42
CA ILE A 186 -12.21 3.03 -1.46
C ILE A 186 -11.81 3.48 -0.05
N LEU A 187 -12.75 3.96 0.77
CA LEU A 187 -12.48 4.34 2.16
C LEU A 187 -11.93 3.14 2.96
N GLY A 188 -12.54 1.97 2.87
CA GLY A 188 -12.05 0.75 3.52
C GLY A 188 -10.61 0.40 3.10
N LYS A 189 -10.30 0.53 1.80
CA LYS A 189 -8.93 0.30 1.29
C LYS A 189 -7.93 1.30 1.84
N LEU A 190 -8.31 2.58 1.95
CA LEU A 190 -7.45 3.63 2.49
C LEU A 190 -7.22 3.49 4.00
N LEU A 191 -8.25 3.13 4.76
CA LEU A 191 -8.13 2.83 6.19
C LEU A 191 -7.22 1.62 6.42
N ARG A 192 -7.40 0.57 5.62
CA ARG A 192 -6.51 -0.59 5.62
C ARG A 192 -5.06 -0.22 5.33
N TYR A 193 -4.83 0.65 4.34
CA TYR A 193 -3.49 1.13 4.02
C TYR A 193 -2.89 1.91 5.20
N LYS A 194 -3.62 2.90 5.73
CA LYS A 194 -3.23 3.68 6.91
C LYS A 194 -2.82 2.80 8.09
N ARG A 195 -3.60 1.73 8.36
CA ARG A 195 -3.34 0.78 9.44
C ARG A 195 -2.07 -0.04 9.19
N ARG A 196 -1.89 -0.56 7.97
CA ARG A 196 -0.83 -1.54 7.67
C ARG A 196 0.54 -0.91 7.44
N THR A 197 0.61 0.36 7.05
CA THR A 197 1.88 1.09 6.86
C THR A 197 2.78 1.07 8.10
N PRO A 198 2.31 1.47 9.31
CA PRO A 198 3.15 1.41 10.50
C PRO A 198 3.30 0.00 11.07
N LEU A 199 2.32 -0.88 10.85
CA LEU A 199 2.29 -2.23 11.43
C LEU A 199 1.51 -3.22 10.57
N PHE A 200 2.21 -4.04 9.79
CA PHE A 200 1.56 -4.93 8.81
C PHE A 200 0.63 -5.99 9.41
N TYR A 201 0.74 -6.27 10.71
CA TYR A 201 -0.06 -7.26 11.46
C TYR A 201 -1.11 -6.65 12.41
N ALA A 202 -1.31 -5.32 12.39
CA ALA A 202 -2.39 -4.67 13.12
C ALA A 202 -3.75 -5.23 12.68
N GLU A 203 -4.74 -5.25 13.58
CA GLU A 203 -6.10 -5.72 13.26
C GLU A 203 -6.98 -4.55 12.75
N PRO A 204 -7.90 -4.79 11.79
CA PRO A 204 -8.83 -3.76 11.33
C PRO A 204 -9.71 -3.19 12.46
N ASP A 205 -9.85 -1.86 12.48
CA ASP A 205 -10.77 -1.19 13.38
C ASP A 205 -12.25 -1.38 12.93
N ALA A 206 -13.18 -0.71 13.62
CA ALA A 206 -14.60 -0.79 13.28
C ALA A 206 -14.90 -0.05 11.97
N GLU A 207 -14.32 1.14 11.77
CA GLU A 207 -14.59 1.99 10.60
C GLU A 207 -14.14 1.30 9.29
N GLU A 208 -12.98 0.65 9.29
CA GLU A 208 -12.46 -0.09 8.14
C GLU A 208 -13.43 -1.19 7.70
N ILE A 209 -13.94 -1.97 8.66
CA ILE A 209 -14.86 -3.07 8.37
C ILE A 209 -16.23 -2.56 7.96
N GLU A 210 -16.79 -1.60 8.70
CA GLU A 210 -18.09 -1.00 8.36
C GLU A 210 -18.09 -0.38 6.97
N SER A 211 -16.95 0.17 6.53
CA SER A 211 -16.79 0.68 5.16
C SER A 211 -16.93 -0.43 4.12
N PHE A 212 -16.26 -1.57 4.31
CA PHE A 212 -16.43 -2.72 3.40
C PHE A 212 -17.82 -3.36 3.48
N GLU A 213 -18.41 -3.44 4.67
CA GLU A 213 -19.78 -3.93 4.86
C GLU A 213 -20.78 -3.04 4.12
N LYS A 214 -20.72 -1.71 4.29
CA LYS A 214 -21.59 -0.76 3.58
C LYS A 214 -21.45 -0.86 2.06
N ALA A 215 -20.22 -0.93 1.55
CA ALA A 215 -19.98 -1.10 0.12
C ALA A 215 -20.68 -2.37 -0.41
N TYR A 216 -20.50 -3.49 0.30
CA TYR A 216 -21.07 -4.77 -0.08
C TYR A 216 -22.59 -4.86 0.16
N ASP A 217 -23.14 -4.08 1.08
CA ASP A 217 -24.57 -4.03 1.38
C ASP A 217 -25.36 -3.20 0.38
N ILE A 218 -24.80 -2.08 -0.07
CA ILE A 218 -25.38 -1.29 -1.15
C ILE A 218 -25.34 -2.09 -2.46
N MET A 219 -24.18 -2.68 -2.79
CA MET A 219 -24.03 -3.49 -3.99
C MET A 219 -23.32 -4.80 -3.67
N LYS A 220 -23.98 -5.93 -3.97
CA LYS A 220 -23.44 -7.29 -3.78
C LYS A 220 -22.39 -7.66 -4.85
N ASN A 221 -21.45 -6.74 -5.10
CA ASN A 221 -20.35 -6.89 -6.03
C ASN A 221 -19.33 -7.91 -5.49
N PRO A 222 -18.94 -8.94 -6.27
CA PRO A 222 -17.95 -9.94 -5.86
C PRO A 222 -16.61 -9.33 -5.43
N ILE A 223 -16.17 -8.24 -6.07
CA ILE A 223 -14.92 -7.55 -5.75
C ILE A 223 -14.97 -6.97 -4.33
N TYR A 224 -16.07 -6.31 -3.96
CA TYR A 224 -16.22 -5.77 -2.60
C TYR A 224 -16.29 -6.88 -1.55
N GLY A 225 -16.96 -7.99 -1.87
CA GLY A 225 -16.96 -9.15 -0.99
C GLY A 225 -15.57 -9.77 -0.82
N VAL A 226 -14.69 -9.76 -1.84
CA VAL A 226 -13.29 -10.18 -1.66
C VAL A 226 -12.58 -9.30 -0.62
N PHE A 227 -12.77 -7.98 -0.68
CA PHE A 227 -12.15 -7.07 0.30
C PHE A 227 -12.77 -7.19 1.69
N LEU A 228 -14.09 -7.35 1.79
CA LEU A 228 -14.77 -7.61 3.06
C LEU A 228 -14.28 -8.92 3.70
N GLY A 229 -14.23 -10.02 2.92
CA GLY A 229 -13.73 -11.31 3.36
C GLY A 229 -12.29 -11.22 3.85
N LYS A 230 -11.45 -10.44 3.15
CA LYS A 230 -10.06 -10.15 3.55
C LYS A 230 -9.99 -9.41 4.88
N ALA A 231 -10.81 -8.37 5.06
CA ALA A 231 -10.87 -7.61 6.32
C ALA A 231 -11.31 -8.48 7.50
N TYR A 232 -12.34 -9.32 7.33
CA TYR A 232 -12.73 -10.30 8.35
C TYR A 232 -11.61 -11.30 8.67
N SER A 233 -10.91 -11.79 7.65
CA SER A 233 -9.77 -12.70 7.84
C SER A 233 -8.66 -12.06 8.66
N GLU A 234 -8.32 -10.80 8.37
CA GLU A 234 -7.32 -10.02 9.10
C GLU A 234 -7.77 -9.71 10.54
N LYS A 235 -9.07 -9.61 10.80
CA LYS A 235 -9.65 -9.51 12.16
C LYS A 235 -9.84 -10.86 12.86
N LYS A 236 -9.37 -11.97 12.25
CA LYS A 236 -9.53 -13.35 12.76
C LYS A 236 -11.00 -13.79 12.92
N LYS A 237 -11.91 -13.12 12.22
CA LYS A 237 -13.31 -13.50 12.04
C LYS A 237 -13.40 -14.53 10.93
N HIS A 238 -12.88 -15.73 11.22
CA HIS A 238 -12.69 -16.78 10.22
C HIS A 238 -14.02 -17.28 9.65
N ASP A 239 -15.07 -17.41 10.46
CA ASP A 239 -16.37 -17.88 10.00
C ASP A 239 -17.02 -16.85 9.05
N GLU A 240 -17.04 -15.56 9.42
CA GLU A 240 -17.57 -14.51 8.55
C GLU A 240 -16.76 -14.36 7.25
N SER A 241 -15.44 -14.46 7.34
CA SER A 241 -14.54 -14.43 6.18
C SER A 241 -14.83 -15.59 5.21
N TRP A 242 -14.98 -16.80 5.74
CA TRP A 242 -15.25 -18.01 4.95
C TRP A 242 -16.57 -17.90 4.19
N GLU A 243 -17.63 -17.48 4.88
CA GLU A 243 -18.96 -17.31 4.30
C GLU A 243 -18.95 -16.31 3.15
N ILE A 244 -18.28 -15.17 3.33
CA ILE A 244 -18.16 -14.15 2.27
C ILE A 244 -17.37 -14.70 1.10
N PHE A 245 -16.19 -15.28 1.31
CA PHE A 245 -15.36 -15.80 0.22
C PHE A 245 -16.06 -16.90 -0.57
N LYS A 246 -16.72 -17.85 0.12
CA LYS A 246 -17.49 -18.90 -0.54
C LYS A 246 -18.62 -18.34 -1.40
N ARG A 247 -19.30 -17.29 -0.92
CA ARG A 247 -20.39 -16.64 -1.65
C ARG A 247 -19.91 -15.93 -2.91
N VAL A 248 -18.77 -15.23 -2.84
CA VAL A 248 -18.29 -14.45 -4.00
C VAL A 248 -17.50 -15.27 -5.00
N LEU A 249 -16.82 -16.34 -4.57
CA LEU A 249 -15.92 -17.17 -5.40
C LEU A 249 -16.48 -17.55 -6.79
N PRO A 250 -17.76 -17.97 -6.94
CA PRO A 250 -18.29 -18.34 -8.26
C PRO A 250 -18.36 -17.17 -9.26
N ASN A 251 -18.40 -15.93 -8.76
CA ASN A 251 -18.64 -14.72 -9.55
C ASN A 251 -17.44 -13.77 -9.56
N ILE A 252 -16.30 -14.16 -8.99
CA ILE A 252 -15.10 -13.34 -9.04
C ILE A 252 -14.65 -13.24 -10.51
N PRO A 253 -14.39 -12.03 -11.03
CA PRO A 253 -13.78 -11.87 -12.35
C PRO A 253 -12.49 -12.70 -12.44
N GLN A 254 -12.18 -13.25 -13.61
CA GLN A 254 -10.93 -13.98 -13.81
C GLN A 254 -9.74 -13.00 -13.69
N ASN A 255 -9.27 -12.81 -12.46
CA ASN A 255 -8.22 -11.90 -12.08
C ASN A 255 -7.34 -12.60 -11.05
N ASP A 256 -6.07 -12.78 -11.40
CA ASP A 256 -5.09 -13.49 -10.59
C ASP A 256 -4.99 -12.93 -9.16
N THR A 257 -5.06 -11.60 -9.01
CA THR A 257 -4.93 -10.94 -7.70
C THR A 257 -6.11 -11.17 -6.80
N LEU A 258 -7.34 -11.07 -7.31
CA LEU A 258 -8.53 -11.40 -6.52
C LEU A 258 -8.54 -12.87 -6.11
N LEU A 259 -8.18 -13.78 -7.03
CA LEU A 259 -8.04 -15.21 -6.73
C LEU A 259 -6.98 -15.46 -5.66
N LEU A 260 -5.86 -14.76 -5.70
CA LEU A 260 -4.79 -14.85 -4.70
C LEU A 260 -5.23 -14.32 -3.33
N ILE A 261 -5.96 -13.21 -3.25
CA ILE A 261 -6.51 -12.69 -1.99
C ILE A 261 -7.44 -13.72 -1.34
N VAL A 262 -8.33 -14.33 -2.14
CA VAL A 262 -9.26 -15.36 -1.68
C VAL A 262 -8.51 -16.63 -1.27
N ALA A 263 -7.49 -17.04 -2.04
CA ALA A 263 -6.64 -18.15 -1.68
C ALA A 263 -5.96 -17.93 -0.33
N LEU A 264 -5.40 -16.73 -0.09
CA LEU A 264 -4.80 -16.37 1.20
C LEU A 264 -5.82 -16.49 2.35
N GLY A 265 -7.05 -16.01 2.14
CA GLY A 265 -8.14 -16.19 3.09
C GLY A 265 -8.36 -17.66 3.44
N PHE A 266 -8.58 -18.52 2.43
CA PHE A 266 -8.76 -19.95 2.64
C PHE A 266 -7.54 -20.63 3.30
N ILE A 267 -6.31 -20.21 2.98
CA ILE A 267 -5.09 -20.70 3.64
C ILE A 267 -5.10 -20.36 5.13
N GLN A 268 -5.51 -19.14 5.51
CA GLN A 268 -5.58 -18.71 6.91
C GLN A 268 -6.64 -19.51 7.70
N MET A 269 -7.75 -19.85 7.04
CA MET A 269 -8.84 -20.67 7.59
C MET A 269 -8.57 -22.18 7.51
N LYS A 270 -7.43 -22.59 6.92
CA LYS A 270 -7.04 -23.99 6.65
C LYS A 270 -8.02 -24.76 5.74
N ASP A 271 -8.80 -24.06 4.93
CA ASP A 271 -9.57 -24.66 3.85
C ASP A 271 -8.66 -24.89 2.64
N PHE A 272 -7.84 -25.93 2.73
CA PHE A 272 -6.83 -26.24 1.71
C PHE A 272 -7.44 -26.63 0.36
N HIS A 273 -8.68 -27.14 0.35
CA HIS A 273 -9.38 -27.49 -0.88
C HIS A 273 -9.68 -26.24 -1.71
N ASN A 274 -10.37 -25.26 -1.11
CA ASN A 274 -10.69 -24.03 -1.82
C ASN A 274 -9.46 -23.17 -2.08
N ALA A 275 -8.49 -23.14 -1.17
CA ALA A 275 -7.21 -22.47 -1.40
C ALA A 275 -6.49 -23.02 -2.66
N LYS A 276 -6.40 -24.34 -2.79
CA LYS A 276 -5.79 -24.98 -3.95
C LYS A 276 -6.56 -24.65 -5.23
N ASN A 277 -7.89 -24.75 -5.21
CA ASN A 277 -8.73 -24.42 -6.37
C ASN A 277 -8.52 -22.98 -6.86
N CYS A 278 -8.32 -22.02 -5.95
CA CYS A 278 -7.99 -20.64 -6.32
C CYS A 278 -6.58 -20.53 -6.91
N LEU A 279 -5.58 -21.13 -6.27
CA LEU A 279 -4.18 -21.09 -6.75
C LEU A 279 -4.02 -21.73 -8.13
N ASP A 280 -4.69 -22.86 -8.38
CA ASP A 280 -4.60 -23.59 -9.66
C ASP A 280 -5.25 -22.82 -10.83
N LYS A 281 -6.08 -21.80 -10.54
CA LYS A 281 -6.71 -20.92 -11.54
C LYS A 281 -5.89 -19.67 -11.89
N VAL A 282 -4.79 -19.41 -11.17
CA VAL A 282 -3.93 -18.24 -11.41
C VAL A 282 -3.07 -18.49 -12.65
N ALA A 283 -3.14 -17.60 -13.63
CA ALA A 283 -2.41 -17.77 -14.89
C ALA A 283 -0.91 -17.46 -14.75
N LYS A 284 -0.54 -16.49 -13.92
CA LYS A 284 0.84 -16.04 -13.72
C LYS A 284 1.50 -16.70 -12.51
N THR A 285 1.95 -17.94 -12.66
CA THR A 285 2.58 -18.71 -11.58
C THR A 285 3.99 -18.23 -11.18
N SER A 286 4.58 -17.31 -11.94
CA SER A 286 5.85 -16.66 -11.59
C SER A 286 5.67 -15.32 -10.87
N ASP A 287 4.43 -14.87 -10.63
CA ASP A 287 4.18 -13.65 -9.87
C ASP A 287 4.61 -13.84 -8.40
N SER A 288 5.34 -12.86 -7.83
CA SER A 288 5.86 -12.93 -6.46
C SER A 288 4.76 -13.13 -5.41
N MET A 289 3.55 -12.60 -5.62
CA MET A 289 2.40 -12.83 -4.73
C MET A 289 1.90 -14.27 -4.82
N TYR A 290 1.82 -14.84 -6.04
CA TYR A 290 1.49 -16.25 -6.22
C TYR A 290 2.51 -17.16 -5.53
N LEU A 291 3.81 -16.93 -5.77
CA LEU A 291 4.88 -17.71 -5.18
C LEU A 291 4.85 -17.62 -3.64
N HIS A 292 4.66 -16.42 -3.10
CA HIS A 292 4.49 -16.21 -1.66
C HIS A 292 3.29 -17.00 -1.11
N TYR A 293 2.12 -16.92 -1.75
CA TYR A 293 0.91 -17.59 -1.24
C TYR A 293 0.95 -19.10 -1.44
N LYS A 294 1.60 -19.59 -2.49
CA LYS A 294 1.88 -21.02 -2.68
C LYS A 294 2.82 -21.55 -1.60
N GLY A 295 3.86 -20.81 -1.25
CA GLY A 295 4.71 -21.11 -0.09
C GLY A 295 3.90 -21.16 1.21
N LEU A 296 3.06 -20.16 1.48
CA LEU A 296 2.19 -20.14 2.65
C LEU A 296 1.23 -21.35 2.70
N TYR A 297 0.63 -21.71 1.57
CA TYR A 297 -0.23 -22.89 1.44
C TYR A 297 0.48 -24.18 1.87
N LEU A 298 1.71 -24.39 1.40
CA LEU A 298 2.53 -25.56 1.75
C LEU A 298 2.97 -25.51 3.23
N SER A 299 3.43 -24.34 3.69
CA SER A 299 3.84 -24.12 5.08
C SER A 299 2.72 -24.43 6.08
N LYS A 300 1.48 -24.01 5.78
CA LYS A 300 0.31 -24.28 6.63
C LYS A 300 -0.11 -25.75 6.66
N GLN A 301 0.26 -26.54 5.65
CA GLN A 301 0.12 -27.99 5.64
C GLN A 301 1.30 -28.73 6.30
N GLY A 302 2.32 -28.00 6.77
CA GLY A 302 3.52 -28.57 7.38
C GLY A 302 4.59 -29.01 6.37
N GLN A 303 4.42 -28.72 5.08
CA GLN A 303 5.38 -29.02 4.02
C GLN A 303 6.45 -27.93 3.94
N TYR A 304 7.22 -27.77 5.03
CA TYR A 304 8.13 -26.64 5.20
C TYR A 304 9.31 -26.61 4.20
N ALA A 305 9.88 -27.77 3.87
CA ALA A 305 11.01 -27.83 2.93
C ALA A 305 10.60 -27.38 1.51
N GLU A 306 9.44 -27.84 1.03
CA GLU A 306 8.90 -27.43 -0.28
C GLU A 306 8.48 -25.96 -0.26
N SER A 307 7.86 -25.51 0.83
CA SER A 307 7.48 -24.11 1.04
C SER A 307 8.67 -23.15 0.91
N CYS A 308 9.86 -23.54 1.38
CA CYS A 308 11.07 -22.72 1.28
C CYS A 308 11.41 -22.39 -0.18
N LEU A 309 11.28 -23.35 -1.10
CA LEU A 309 11.58 -23.15 -2.53
C LEU A 309 10.74 -22.03 -3.14
N PHE A 310 9.44 -22.00 -2.81
CA PHE A 310 8.52 -20.97 -3.30
C PHE A 310 8.81 -19.59 -2.69
N PHE A 311 9.16 -19.54 -1.39
CA PHE A 311 9.54 -18.27 -0.79
C PHE A 311 10.86 -17.74 -1.35
N GLU A 312 11.87 -18.59 -1.54
CA GLU A 312 13.16 -18.21 -2.15
C GLU A 312 12.96 -17.58 -3.53
N GLU A 313 12.06 -18.14 -4.35
CA GLU A 313 11.72 -17.54 -5.65
C GLU A 313 11.02 -16.19 -5.48
N ALA A 314 10.06 -16.07 -4.56
CA ALA A 314 9.36 -14.80 -4.29
C ALA A 314 10.31 -13.70 -3.78
N ILE A 315 11.34 -14.06 -3.01
CA ILE A 315 12.35 -13.15 -2.43
C ILE A 315 13.24 -12.52 -3.51
N LYS A 316 13.42 -13.17 -4.67
CA LYS A 316 14.18 -12.58 -5.79
C LYS A 316 13.59 -11.25 -6.27
N ASP A 317 12.27 -11.08 -6.11
CA ASP A 317 11.54 -9.83 -6.38
C ASP A 317 11.53 -8.88 -5.16
N ASN A 318 12.41 -9.07 -4.17
CA ASN A 318 12.48 -8.34 -2.90
C ASN A 318 11.17 -8.36 -2.09
N ASN A 319 10.45 -9.48 -2.10
CA ASN A 319 9.23 -9.63 -1.31
C ASN A 319 9.55 -9.84 0.18
N TYR A 320 9.66 -8.74 0.92
CA TYR A 320 9.93 -8.70 2.36
C TYR A 320 9.02 -9.63 3.18
N GLN A 321 7.72 -9.66 2.84
CA GLN A 321 6.74 -10.49 3.55
C GLN A 321 6.96 -11.99 3.26
N ALA A 322 7.37 -12.36 2.05
CA ALA A 322 7.77 -13.73 1.74
C ALA A 322 9.05 -14.12 2.49
N GLU A 323 10.02 -13.22 2.61
CA GLU A 323 11.26 -13.44 3.37
C GLU A 323 11.00 -13.68 4.86
N TYR A 324 10.09 -12.90 5.45
CA TYR A 324 9.62 -13.12 6.82
C TYR A 324 9.05 -14.53 7.02
N ASN A 325 8.24 -15.00 6.06
CA ASN A 325 7.65 -16.34 6.12
C ASN A 325 8.65 -17.45 5.79
N TYR A 326 9.67 -17.16 4.98
CA TYR A 326 10.80 -18.06 4.72
C TYR A 326 11.55 -18.40 5.99
N ILE A 327 11.91 -17.39 6.78
CA ILE A 327 12.62 -17.57 8.06
C ILE A 327 11.86 -18.53 8.98
N PHE A 328 10.53 -18.38 9.06
CA PHE A 328 9.69 -19.31 9.81
C PHE A 328 9.75 -20.75 9.24
N ALA A 329 9.60 -20.90 7.92
CA ALA A 329 9.56 -22.21 7.27
C ALA A 329 10.91 -22.96 7.33
N ILE A 330 12.03 -22.29 7.04
CA ILE A 330 13.37 -22.91 7.00
C ILE A 330 13.81 -23.43 8.37
N GLN A 331 13.32 -22.80 9.44
CA GLN A 331 13.61 -23.27 10.79
C GLN A 331 12.67 -24.39 11.22
N LYS A 332 11.40 -24.37 10.78
CA LYS A 332 10.47 -25.50 10.99
C LYS A 332 10.86 -26.74 10.20
N SER A 333 11.53 -26.59 9.05
CA SER A 333 12.14 -27.71 8.32
C SER A 333 13.36 -28.32 9.04
N LYS A 334 13.81 -27.71 10.15
CA LYS A 334 14.97 -28.13 10.96
C LYS A 334 16.26 -28.19 10.17
N ASN A 335 16.44 -27.27 9.22
CA ASN A 335 17.71 -27.10 8.53
C ASN A 335 18.79 -26.71 9.55
N LYS A 336 19.80 -27.59 9.73
CA LYS A 336 20.87 -27.42 10.72
C LYS A 336 21.87 -26.33 10.32
N ASP A 337 21.98 -26.05 9.03
CA ASP A 337 22.95 -25.10 8.48
C ASP A 337 22.40 -23.66 8.49
N PHE A 338 21.10 -23.47 8.79
CA PHE A 338 20.48 -22.16 8.81
C PHE A 338 20.86 -21.36 10.07
N ASN A 339 21.66 -20.31 9.88
CA ASN A 339 22.00 -19.34 10.92
C ASN A 339 21.13 -18.08 10.81
N LEU A 340 20.11 -17.99 11.68
CA LEU A 340 19.18 -16.86 11.75
C LEU A 340 19.86 -15.50 11.90
N THR A 341 20.82 -15.38 12.81
CA THR A 341 21.50 -14.10 13.10
C THR A 341 22.25 -13.61 11.87
N HIS A 342 22.99 -14.51 11.22
CA HIS A 342 23.67 -14.21 9.97
C HIS A 342 22.70 -13.83 8.84
N TYR A 343 21.57 -14.55 8.73
CA TYR A 343 20.56 -14.26 7.72
C TYR A 343 19.91 -12.89 7.93
N LEU A 344 19.55 -12.53 9.16
CA LEU A 344 18.98 -11.22 9.49
C LEU A 344 19.97 -10.07 9.22
N LEU A 345 21.27 -10.28 9.42
CA LEU A 345 22.31 -9.31 9.04
C LEU A 345 22.36 -9.10 7.52
N GLN A 346 22.31 -10.18 6.73
CA GLN A 346 22.23 -10.09 5.27
C GLN A 346 20.93 -9.42 4.80
N MET A 347 19.82 -9.70 5.49
CA MET A 347 18.54 -9.09 5.24
C MET A 347 18.60 -7.57 5.48
N LEU A 348 19.20 -7.13 6.59
CA LEU A 348 19.38 -5.71 6.89
C LEU A 348 20.21 -4.98 5.82
N ASP A 349 21.27 -5.62 5.29
CA ASP A 349 22.07 -5.08 4.20
C ASP A 349 21.30 -5.02 2.86
N ARG A 350 20.59 -6.10 2.52
CA ARG A 350 19.76 -6.17 1.29
C ARG A 350 18.71 -5.06 1.27
N TYR A 351 18.08 -4.79 2.41
CA TYR A 351 17.04 -3.78 2.57
C TYR A 351 17.57 -2.42 3.03
N ARG A 352 18.89 -2.18 3.05
CA ARG A 352 19.51 -0.95 3.62
C ARG A 352 18.97 0.38 3.07
N ASN A 353 18.41 0.36 1.86
CA ASN A 353 17.85 1.54 1.20
C ASN A 353 16.32 1.64 1.33
N TRP A 354 15.66 0.65 1.94
CA TRP A 354 14.20 0.64 2.14
C TRP A 354 13.75 1.65 3.20
N SER A 355 12.44 1.75 3.40
CA SER A 355 11.87 2.65 4.41
C SER A 355 12.46 2.39 5.79
N LYS A 356 12.55 3.46 6.58
CA LYS A 356 13.02 3.41 7.97
C LYS A 356 12.20 2.43 8.82
N ASP A 357 10.90 2.28 8.55
CA ASP A 357 10.04 1.33 9.26
C ASP A 357 10.43 -0.13 8.99
N VAL A 358 10.77 -0.49 7.75
CA VAL A 358 11.23 -1.85 7.41
C VAL A 358 12.57 -2.13 8.08
N LEU A 359 13.50 -1.18 8.02
CA LEU A 359 14.79 -1.29 8.69
C LEU A 359 14.63 -1.44 10.21
N GLN A 360 13.76 -0.63 10.83
CA GLN A 360 13.45 -0.72 12.26
C GLN A 360 12.93 -2.10 12.63
N ASN A 361 12.01 -2.68 11.84
CA ASN A 361 11.49 -4.02 12.08
C ASN A 361 12.57 -5.11 11.97
N ILE A 362 13.43 -5.08 10.95
CA ILE A 362 14.54 -6.04 10.80
C ILE A 362 15.50 -5.91 12.00
N THR A 363 15.86 -4.69 12.38
CA THR A 363 16.74 -4.41 13.52
C THR A 363 16.15 -4.91 14.84
N LEU A 364 14.83 -4.77 15.06
CA LEU A 364 14.16 -5.34 16.22
C LEU A 364 14.20 -6.87 16.25
N HIS A 365 14.06 -7.53 15.10
CA HIS A 365 14.20 -9.00 15.03
C HIS A 365 15.62 -9.45 15.33
N LEU A 366 16.61 -8.68 14.87
CA LEU A 366 18.01 -8.94 15.13
C LEU A 366 18.35 -8.75 16.61
N ALA A 367 17.95 -7.63 17.22
CA ALA A 367 18.10 -7.37 18.65
C ALA A 367 17.51 -8.50 19.50
N TYR A 368 16.28 -8.91 19.15
CA TYR A 368 15.59 -9.99 19.83
C TYR A 368 16.31 -11.34 19.68
N THR A 369 16.87 -11.61 18.50
CA THR A 369 17.62 -12.85 18.23
C THR A 369 18.89 -12.91 19.08
N TYR A 370 19.65 -11.81 19.15
CA TYR A 370 20.82 -11.72 20.03
C TYR A 370 20.45 -11.92 21.50
N PHE A 371 19.34 -11.35 21.95
CA PHE A 371 18.87 -11.51 23.32
C PHE A 371 18.49 -12.95 23.66
N LYS A 372 17.61 -13.58 22.84
CA LYS A 372 16.99 -14.86 23.21
C LYS A 372 17.72 -16.09 22.72
N LYS A 373 18.29 -16.04 21.53
CA LYS A 373 18.93 -17.20 20.91
C LYS A 373 20.41 -17.25 21.26
N ASP A 374 21.07 -16.12 21.10
CA ASP A 374 22.53 -16.06 21.21
C ASP A 374 23.00 -15.69 22.63
N ASN A 375 22.08 -15.25 23.50
CA ASN A 375 22.35 -14.78 24.86
C ASN A 375 23.46 -13.70 24.90
N ASN A 376 23.52 -12.87 23.85
CA ASN A 376 24.47 -11.78 23.68
C ASN A 376 23.78 -10.45 24.01
N ILE A 377 23.93 -10.02 25.26
CA ILE A 377 23.27 -8.82 25.77
C ILE A 377 23.85 -7.52 25.16
N GLU A 378 25.14 -7.50 24.85
CA GLU A 378 25.84 -6.32 24.32
C GLU A 378 25.30 -5.96 22.93
N GLU A 379 25.28 -6.94 22.02
CA GLU A 379 24.74 -6.77 20.67
C GLU A 379 23.23 -6.57 20.68
N SER A 380 22.51 -7.26 21.56
CA SER A 380 21.09 -7.04 21.77
C SER A 380 20.78 -5.58 22.09
N LEU A 381 21.45 -4.99 23.09
CA LEU A 381 21.22 -3.60 23.49
C LEU A 381 21.64 -2.62 22.40
N ARG A 382 22.71 -2.91 21.66
CA ARG A 382 23.10 -2.10 20.50
C ARG A 382 21.97 -2.00 19.49
N TYR A 383 21.43 -3.14 19.05
CA TYR A 383 20.38 -3.16 18.04
C TYR A 383 19.03 -2.67 18.57
N PHE A 384 18.70 -2.88 19.85
CA PHE A 384 17.51 -2.26 20.43
C PHE A 384 17.60 -0.73 20.41
N LEU A 385 18.75 -0.16 20.80
CA LEU A 385 18.94 1.29 20.76
C LEU A 385 18.89 1.81 19.33
N GLU A 386 19.58 1.16 18.38
CA GLU A 386 19.54 1.54 16.96
C GLU A 386 18.11 1.53 16.42
N ALA A 387 17.32 0.51 16.74
CA ALA A 387 15.91 0.46 16.35
C ALA A 387 15.09 1.60 16.98
N ILE A 388 15.28 1.91 18.26
CA ILE A 388 14.55 2.99 18.93
C ILE A 388 14.92 4.35 18.32
N GLU A 389 16.19 4.62 18.06
CA GLU A 389 16.67 5.90 17.54
C GLU A 389 16.19 6.20 16.11
N VAL A 390 15.76 5.19 15.35
CA VAL A 390 15.13 5.39 14.03
C VAL A 390 13.83 6.19 14.15
N ASN A 391 12.95 5.78 15.06
CA ASN A 391 11.70 6.46 15.39
C ASN A 391 11.19 5.95 16.75
N PRO A 392 11.44 6.67 17.85
CA PRO A 392 11.01 6.26 19.20
C PRO A 392 9.49 6.17 19.33
N ASP A 393 8.77 6.94 18.51
CA ASP A 393 7.33 7.00 18.57
C ASP A 393 6.61 5.94 17.73
N ALA A 394 7.36 5.06 17.05
CA ALA A 394 6.84 4.06 16.13
C ALA A 394 5.87 3.07 16.81
N ALA A 395 4.79 2.72 16.10
CA ALA A 395 3.79 1.77 16.58
C ALA A 395 4.40 0.40 16.91
N CYS A 396 5.38 -0.08 16.13
CA CYS A 396 6.07 -1.35 16.37
C CYS A 396 6.82 -1.43 17.72
N LEU A 397 7.14 -0.29 18.34
CA LEU A 397 7.77 -0.23 19.67
C LEU A 397 6.76 -0.17 20.81
N LYS A 398 5.63 0.52 20.60
CA LYS A 398 4.60 0.81 21.60
C LYS A 398 3.52 -0.25 21.67
N GLU A 399 3.17 -0.83 20.53
CA GLU A 399 2.18 -1.87 20.41
C GLU A 399 2.80 -3.26 20.61
N LEU A 400 1.94 -4.26 20.48
CA LEU A 400 2.23 -5.66 20.68
C LEU A 400 3.29 -6.20 19.71
N TYR A 401 4.53 -6.34 20.17
CA TYR A 401 5.60 -6.88 19.32
C TYR A 401 5.48 -8.41 19.17
N ARG A 402 5.49 -8.87 17.92
CA ARG A 402 5.45 -10.30 17.57
C ARG A 402 6.77 -10.74 16.94
N PRO A 403 7.71 -11.29 17.72
CA PRO A 403 8.96 -11.80 17.16
C PRO A 403 8.69 -13.01 16.25
N ILE A 404 9.43 -13.12 15.14
CA ILE A 404 9.33 -14.21 14.14
C ILE A 404 9.37 -15.61 14.78
N PHE A 405 10.04 -15.75 15.93
CA PHE A 405 10.41 -17.03 16.54
C PHE A 405 9.56 -17.48 17.72
N PHE A 406 9.06 -16.56 18.53
CA PHE A 406 8.71 -16.86 19.91
C PHE A 406 7.23 -16.64 20.17
N CYS A 407 6.39 -17.55 19.64
CA CYS A 407 4.95 -17.55 19.90
C CYS A 407 4.60 -17.73 21.40
N ALA A 408 5.54 -18.22 22.21
CA ALA A 408 5.38 -18.48 23.62
C ALA A 408 5.82 -17.31 24.53
N TRP A 409 6.39 -16.24 23.98
CA TRP A 409 6.78 -15.08 24.76
C TRP A 409 5.61 -14.11 24.93
N PRO A 410 5.52 -13.38 26.07
CA PRO A 410 4.42 -12.46 26.27
C PRO A 410 4.47 -11.42 25.16
N GLN A 411 3.38 -11.35 24.41
CA GLN A 411 3.18 -10.34 23.40
C GLN A 411 3.03 -9.01 24.17
N ASN A 412 4.12 -8.27 24.26
CA ASN A 412 4.26 -7.02 25.00
C ASN A 412 4.87 -5.97 24.05
N SER A 413 4.77 -4.70 24.42
CA SER A 413 5.53 -3.65 23.74
C SER A 413 7.04 -3.84 23.88
N ILE A 414 7.82 -3.34 22.94
CA ILE A 414 9.28 -3.37 23.03
C ILE A 414 9.75 -2.66 24.30
N TYR A 415 9.13 -1.54 24.65
CA TYR A 415 9.43 -0.84 25.90
C TYR A 415 9.15 -1.70 27.13
N ALA A 416 8.01 -2.41 27.17
CA ALA A 416 7.70 -3.30 28.29
C ALA A 416 8.68 -4.49 28.38
N ILE A 417 9.09 -5.05 27.23
CA ILE A 417 10.11 -6.10 27.14
C ILE A 417 11.45 -5.60 27.69
N LEU A 418 11.88 -4.41 27.26
CA LEU A 418 13.16 -3.84 27.68
C LEU A 418 13.18 -3.56 29.19
N SER A 419 12.13 -2.93 29.72
CA SER A 419 12.03 -2.64 31.16
C SER A 419 11.95 -3.87 32.05
N LYS A 420 11.21 -4.91 31.63
CA LYS A 420 10.94 -6.07 32.49
C LYS A 420 11.97 -7.18 32.36
N ASP A 421 12.51 -7.39 31.16
CA ASP A 421 13.29 -8.58 30.84
C ASP A 421 14.76 -8.28 30.52
N VAL A 422 15.06 -7.16 29.85
CA VAL A 422 16.41 -6.88 29.34
C VAL A 422 17.22 -6.02 30.31
N LEU A 423 16.74 -4.82 30.64
CA LEU A 423 17.44 -3.86 31.49
C LEU A 423 17.77 -4.39 32.90
N PRO A 424 16.90 -5.17 33.58
CA PRO A 424 17.23 -5.71 34.89
C PRO A 424 18.45 -6.65 34.91
N ILE A 425 18.79 -7.26 33.77
CA ILE A 425 19.99 -8.12 33.67
C ILE A 425 21.25 -7.23 33.76
N VAL A 426 21.26 -6.10 33.05
CA VAL A 426 22.36 -5.12 33.07
C VAL A 426 22.53 -4.54 34.47
N CYS A 427 21.43 -4.11 35.11
CA CYS A 427 21.46 -3.51 36.44
C CYS A 427 22.00 -4.45 37.53
N ARG A 428 21.87 -5.77 37.37
CA ARG A 428 22.36 -6.77 38.33
C ARG A 428 23.85 -7.08 38.18
N GLN A 429 24.44 -6.80 37.01
CA GLN A 429 25.84 -7.15 36.71
C GLN A 429 26.56 -6.04 35.92
N PRO A 430 26.57 -4.78 36.40
CA PRO A 430 27.18 -3.68 35.66
C PRO A 430 28.69 -3.88 35.48
N ASP A 431 29.37 -4.43 36.49
CA ASP A 431 30.83 -4.63 36.49
C ASP A 431 31.33 -5.71 35.51
N ARG A 432 30.40 -6.44 34.87
CA ARG A 432 30.71 -7.51 33.90
C ARG A 432 30.50 -7.08 32.45
N LEU A 433 30.05 -5.85 32.23
CA LEU A 433 29.73 -5.31 30.91
C LEU A 433 30.64 -4.11 30.63
N ASP A 434 30.95 -3.88 29.37
CA ASP A 434 31.73 -2.71 28.97
C ASP A 434 30.93 -1.40 29.15
N GLU A 435 31.65 -0.29 29.25
CA GLU A 435 31.08 1.05 29.48
C GLU A 435 30.08 1.46 28.38
N VAL A 436 30.31 1.04 27.13
CA VAL A 436 29.41 1.34 26.00
C VAL A 436 28.09 0.62 26.18
N THR A 437 28.11 -0.64 26.58
CA THR A 437 26.90 -1.44 26.86
C THR A 437 26.08 -0.85 28.01
N VAL A 438 26.73 -0.43 29.10
CA VAL A 438 26.05 0.25 30.22
C VAL A 438 25.43 1.57 29.77
N THR A 439 26.16 2.36 28.98
CA THR A 439 25.66 3.64 28.44
C THR A 439 24.44 3.44 27.55
N ARG A 440 24.44 2.42 26.67
CA ARG A 440 23.28 2.05 25.84
C ARG A 440 22.07 1.70 26.71
N ALA A 441 22.27 0.91 27.77
CA ALA A 441 21.18 0.53 28.68
C ALA A 441 20.57 1.74 29.40
N ILE A 442 21.39 2.71 29.82
CA ILE A 442 20.91 3.96 30.45
C ILE A 442 20.02 4.73 29.46
N LYS A 443 20.48 4.95 28.22
CA LYS A 443 19.68 5.61 27.18
C LYS A 443 18.35 4.89 26.92
N ILE A 444 18.38 3.56 26.78
CA ILE A 444 17.17 2.76 26.59
C ILE A 444 16.21 2.93 27.78
N SER A 445 16.72 2.97 29.01
CA SER A 445 15.92 3.19 30.22
C SER A 445 15.21 4.54 30.19
N GLU A 446 15.87 5.61 29.73
CA GLU A 446 15.25 6.93 29.57
C GLU A 446 14.05 6.89 28.61
N TYR A 447 14.20 6.23 27.45
CA TYR A 447 13.09 6.03 26.51
C TYR A 447 11.96 5.21 27.13
N CYS A 448 12.28 4.12 27.83
CA CYS A 448 11.28 3.29 28.49
C CYS A 448 10.48 4.10 29.54
N ASN A 449 11.16 4.91 30.35
CA ASN A 449 10.53 5.74 31.38
C ASN A 449 9.60 6.78 30.77
N TYR A 450 10.04 7.46 29.71
CA TYR A 450 9.22 8.44 28.99
C TYR A 450 7.93 7.81 28.45
N HIS A 451 8.01 6.65 27.81
CA HIS A 451 6.83 5.99 27.23
C HIS A 451 5.96 5.26 28.25
N THR A 452 6.49 4.90 29.43
CA THR A 452 5.69 4.32 30.51
C THR A 452 4.90 5.38 31.28
N GLN A 453 5.35 6.65 31.29
CA GLN A 453 4.62 7.76 31.93
C GLN A 453 3.47 8.32 31.08
N LEU A 454 3.44 8.01 29.78
CA LEU A 454 2.42 8.46 28.82
C LEU A 454 1.29 7.45 28.57
N MET A 455 1.41 6.22 29.10
CA MET A 455 0.37 5.18 29.11
C MET A 455 -0.33 5.17 30.47
#